data_AF-A0A1Y1LWI8-F1
#
_entry.id   AF-A0A1Y1LWI8-F1
#
_cell.length_a   1.000
_cell.length_b   1.000
_cell.length_c   1.000
_cell.angle_alpha   90.00
_cell.angle_beta   90.00
_cell.angle_gamma   90.00
#
_symmetry.space_group_name_H-M   'P 1'
#
loop_
_entity.id
_entity.type
_entity.pdbx_description
1 polymer ?
#
loop_
_entity_poly.entity_id
_entity_poly.type
_entity_poly.pdbx_seq_one_letter_code
_entity_poly.pdbx_strand_id
1 'polypeptide(L)'
;MLELRYASCQVFVILILLVNAIPRHNRNDHKNDPRNNGDLALWIDEKQVKMFSGMAMEIYAIVNGNVLPYILDPNFEKYLPVIPAEVGYVNFTWKSGVKKYYYHFDRLQSFDESILEPPVLSIKTKGRVPKRPKEFSIFLPCLGNSSGIAIFGIGLLIETRKGKPLNGTPLRLKLRKECSQRSKNG
;
A
#
# COMPACT_ATOMS: atom_id res chain seq x y z
N MET A 1 14.24 19.77 -8.43
CA MET A 1 12.81 19.37 -8.57
C MET A 1 12.49 18.05 -7.86
N LEU A 2 13.40 17.07 -7.78
CA LEU A 2 13.26 15.88 -6.89
C LEU A 2 13.18 16.25 -5.39
N GLU A 3 13.99 17.21 -4.94
CA GLU A 3 14.05 17.68 -3.54
C GLU A 3 12.68 18.14 -2.99
N LEU A 4 11.87 18.84 -3.80
CA LEU A 4 10.54 19.32 -3.40
C LEU A 4 9.48 18.20 -3.31
N ARG A 5 9.64 17.12 -4.09
CA ARG A 5 8.77 15.93 -4.06
C ARG A 5 9.13 15.02 -2.88
N TYR A 6 10.41 14.97 -2.52
CA TYR A 6 10.91 14.33 -1.30
C TYR A 6 10.44 15.07 -0.04
N ALA A 7 10.50 16.41 -0.05
CA ALA A 7 10.03 17.25 1.06
C ALA A 7 8.52 17.08 1.35
N SER A 8 7.70 16.86 0.33
CA SER A 8 6.25 16.65 0.52
C SER A 8 5.93 15.26 1.09
N CYS A 9 6.71 14.22 0.75
CA CYS A 9 6.65 12.93 1.43
C CYS A 9 7.18 13.01 2.87
N GLN A 10 8.26 13.77 3.10
CA GLN A 10 8.82 14.00 4.43
C GLN A 10 7.85 14.75 5.35
N VAL A 11 7.21 15.83 4.90
CA VAL A 11 6.20 16.55 5.70
C VAL A 11 5.03 15.64 6.06
N PHE A 12 4.62 14.77 5.14
CA PHE A 12 3.51 13.85 5.35
C PHE A 12 3.81 12.77 6.39
N VAL A 13 5.00 12.16 6.31
CA VAL A 13 5.45 11.20 7.32
C VAL A 13 5.79 11.90 8.63
N ILE A 14 6.35 13.10 8.62
CA ILE A 14 6.56 13.92 9.82
C ILE A 14 5.21 14.23 10.48
N LEU A 15 4.14 14.56 9.73
CA LEU A 15 2.82 14.79 10.31
C LEU A 15 2.20 13.50 10.88
N ILE A 16 2.31 12.36 10.18
CA ILE A 16 1.92 11.05 10.72
C ILE A 16 2.70 10.71 11.99
N LEU A 17 4.02 10.97 11.99
CA LEU A 17 4.91 10.75 13.12
C LEU A 17 4.66 11.75 14.26
N LEU A 18 4.26 13.00 14.00
CA LEU A 18 3.95 14.00 15.03
C LEU A 18 2.58 13.75 15.67
N VAL A 19 1.59 13.27 14.89
CA VAL A 19 0.25 12.94 15.41
C VAL A 19 0.24 11.60 16.15
N ASN A 20 1.17 10.68 15.84
CA ASN A 20 1.26 9.35 16.46
C ASN A 20 2.64 9.07 17.08
N ALA A 21 3.36 10.10 17.55
CA ALA A 21 4.75 9.98 18.00
C ALA A 21 4.88 8.99 19.17
N ILE A 22 5.17 7.73 18.84
CA ILE A 22 5.89 6.82 19.74
C ILE A 22 7.33 6.82 19.24
N PRO A 23 8.29 7.35 20.01
CA PRO A 23 9.69 7.33 19.61
C PRO A 23 10.16 5.88 19.54
N ARG A 24 10.41 5.34 18.35
CA ARG A 24 11.03 4.03 18.17
C ARG A 24 12.45 4.18 17.67
N HIS A 25 13.33 4.59 18.59
CA HIS A 25 14.77 4.46 18.40
C HIS A 25 15.30 3.32 19.27
N ASN A 26 15.04 2.06 18.91
CA ASN A 26 15.93 0.93 19.24
C ASN A 26 15.61 -0.33 18.42
N ARG A 27 16.56 -0.75 17.58
CA ARG A 27 16.57 -2.07 16.93
C ARG A 27 16.96 -3.11 17.99
N ASN A 28 15.99 -3.66 18.74
CA ASN A 28 16.08 -4.99 19.39
C ASN A 28 14.85 -5.40 20.21
N ASP A 29 13.68 -4.78 20.06
CA ASP A 29 12.49 -5.21 20.78
C ASP A 29 11.62 -6.19 19.97
N HIS A 30 12.09 -7.44 19.89
CA HIS A 30 11.32 -8.53 19.28
C HIS A 30 10.01 -8.83 20.00
N LYS A 31 9.77 -8.35 21.24
CA LYS A 31 8.53 -8.63 21.98
C LYS A 31 7.36 -7.76 21.54
N ASN A 32 7.64 -6.54 21.06
CA ASN A 32 6.62 -5.56 20.63
C ASN A 32 6.41 -5.50 19.11
N ASP A 33 6.85 -6.54 18.40
CA ASP A 33 6.59 -6.68 16.98
C ASP A 33 5.08 -6.89 16.74
N PRO A 34 4.41 -5.99 15.98
CA PRO A 34 2.99 -6.12 15.63
C PRO A 34 2.65 -7.46 14.96
N ARG A 35 3.66 -8.16 14.41
CA ARG A 35 3.54 -9.45 13.74
C ARG A 35 3.41 -10.61 14.72
N ASN A 36 3.78 -10.48 15.99
CA ASN A 36 3.89 -11.59 16.92
C ASN A 36 2.55 -12.16 17.42
N ASN A 37 1.45 -11.42 17.31
CA ASN A 37 0.18 -11.86 17.89
C ASN A 37 -0.49 -13.02 17.11
N GLY A 38 0.16 -13.56 16.08
CA GLY A 38 -0.31 -14.73 15.34
C GLY A 38 -1.59 -14.48 14.52
N ASP A 39 -1.92 -13.23 14.21
CA ASP A 39 -3.11 -12.84 13.46
C ASP A 39 -2.76 -12.11 12.14
N LEU A 40 -3.79 -11.65 11.43
CA LEU A 40 -3.71 -10.94 10.17
C LEU A 40 -2.93 -9.64 10.30
N ALA A 41 -1.96 -9.47 9.41
CA ALA A 41 -1.26 -8.21 9.20
C ALA A 41 -1.05 -7.97 7.71
N LEU A 42 -1.08 -6.71 7.29
CA LEU A 42 -0.82 -6.24 5.93
C LEU A 42 -0.02 -4.93 6.02
N TRP A 43 1.14 -4.87 5.39
CA TRP A 43 2.04 -3.73 5.47
C TRP A 43 2.90 -3.57 4.21
N ILE A 44 3.60 -2.44 4.12
CA ILE A 44 4.66 -2.16 3.16
C ILE A 44 5.98 -2.20 3.94
N ASP A 45 6.93 -2.98 3.48
CA ASP A 45 8.23 -3.17 4.15
C ASP A 45 9.13 -1.94 4.08
N GLU A 46 10.05 -1.85 5.05
CA GLU A 46 11.08 -0.80 5.16
C GLU A 46 11.78 -0.51 3.83
N LYS A 47 12.19 -1.56 3.12
CA LYS A 47 12.90 -1.44 1.84
C LYS A 47 12.05 -0.70 0.80
N GLN A 48 10.75 -1.02 0.74
CA GLN A 48 9.84 -0.41 -0.23
C GLN A 48 9.55 1.05 0.12
N VAL A 49 9.38 1.36 1.41
CA VAL A 49 9.14 2.74 1.87
C VAL A 49 10.37 3.62 1.67
N LYS A 50 11.56 3.08 1.96
CA LYS A 50 12.82 3.79 1.78
C LYS A 50 13.07 4.16 0.31
N MET A 51 12.67 3.30 -0.62
CA MET A 51 12.77 3.57 -2.06
C MET A 51 11.95 4.78 -2.51
N PHE A 52 10.82 5.04 -1.86
CA PHE A 52 9.90 6.12 -2.24
C PHE A 52 10.10 7.42 -1.45
N SER A 53 10.52 7.30 -0.19
CA SER A 53 10.51 8.43 0.76
C SER A 53 11.87 8.72 1.40
N GLY A 54 12.86 7.82 1.24
CA GLY A 54 14.13 7.87 1.97
C GLY A 54 14.09 7.41 3.41
N MET A 55 12.91 7.19 3.97
CA MET A 55 12.73 6.80 5.35
C MET A 55 12.71 5.28 5.51
N ALA A 56 13.44 4.82 6.51
CA ALA A 56 13.49 3.43 6.92
C ALA A 56 12.36 3.14 7.93
N MET A 57 11.16 2.82 7.44
CA MET A 57 10.02 2.40 8.27
C MET A 57 9.08 1.44 7.55
N GLU A 58 8.34 0.63 8.30
CA GLU A 58 7.21 -0.15 7.79
C GLU A 58 5.91 0.67 7.90
N ILE A 59 5.00 0.53 6.92
CA ILE A 59 3.69 1.18 6.94
C ILE A 59 2.61 0.11 7.00
N TYR A 60 1.76 0.13 8.03
CA TYR A 60 0.80 -0.95 8.32
C TYR A 60 -0.64 -0.58 7.96
N ALA A 61 -1.28 -1.29 7.03
CA ALA A 61 -2.71 -1.11 6.81
C ALA A 61 -3.56 -1.91 7.84
N ILE A 62 -3.09 -3.10 8.21
CA ILE A 62 -3.80 -4.02 9.11
C ILE A 62 -2.80 -4.57 10.14
N VAL A 63 -3.20 -4.57 11.41
CA VAL A 63 -2.45 -5.17 12.53
C VAL A 63 -3.41 -5.93 13.42
N ASN A 64 -3.04 -7.14 13.82
CA ASN A 64 -3.81 -7.99 14.73
C ASN A 64 -5.27 -8.19 14.27
N GLY A 65 -5.50 -8.29 12.96
CA GLY A 65 -6.85 -8.41 12.39
C GLY A 65 -7.68 -7.14 12.43
N ASN A 66 -7.10 -5.97 12.72
CA ASN A 66 -7.79 -4.69 12.70
C ASN A 66 -7.18 -3.78 11.63
N VAL A 67 -8.04 -3.14 10.82
CA VAL A 67 -7.63 -2.06 9.94
C VAL A 67 -7.20 -0.88 10.81
N LEU A 68 -6.04 -0.28 10.55
CA LEU A 68 -5.55 0.83 11.35
C LEU A 68 -6.41 2.09 11.13
N PRO A 69 -6.71 2.88 12.18
CA PRO A 69 -7.67 3.99 12.10
C PRO A 69 -7.35 5.03 11.03
N TYR A 70 -6.07 5.31 10.77
CA TYR A 70 -5.67 6.30 9.77
C TYR A 70 -6.08 5.90 8.34
N ILE A 71 -6.23 4.60 8.05
CA ILE A 71 -6.72 4.09 6.75
C ILE A 71 -8.22 4.38 6.59
N LEU A 72 -8.95 4.46 7.71
CA LEU A 72 -10.39 4.67 7.75
C LEU A 72 -10.78 6.15 7.75
N ASP A 73 -9.81 7.07 7.81
CA ASP A 73 -10.06 8.50 7.71
C ASP A 73 -10.66 8.83 6.33
N PRO A 74 -11.83 9.49 6.25
CA PRO A 74 -12.43 9.92 4.98
C PRO A 74 -11.52 10.82 4.13
N ASN A 75 -10.53 11.48 4.74
CA ASN A 75 -9.55 12.32 4.06
C ASN A 75 -8.23 11.58 3.75
N PHE A 76 -8.10 10.30 4.11
CA PHE A 76 -6.88 9.51 3.92
C PHE A 76 -6.29 9.64 2.51
N GLU A 77 -7.12 9.64 1.48
CA GLU A 77 -6.65 9.73 0.08
C GLU A 77 -6.04 11.10 -0.27
N LYS A 78 -6.55 12.20 0.32
CA LYS A 78 -6.04 13.57 0.07
C LYS A 78 -4.61 13.74 0.55
N TYR A 79 -4.28 12.96 1.55
CA TYR A 79 -3.03 12.94 2.28
C TYR A 79 -1.97 12.08 1.58
N LEU A 80 -2.36 11.17 0.68
CA LEU A 80 -1.42 10.31 -0.03
C LEU A 80 -0.66 11.06 -1.13
N PRO A 81 0.68 10.89 -1.21
CA PRO A 81 1.46 11.46 -2.29
C PRO A 81 1.13 10.80 -3.63
N VAL A 82 1.48 11.48 -4.72
CA VAL A 82 1.42 10.90 -6.07
C VAL A 82 2.54 9.88 -6.21
N ILE A 83 2.23 8.67 -6.68
CA ILE A 83 3.23 7.63 -6.96
C ILE A 83 4.09 8.10 -8.16
N PRO A 84 5.42 8.24 -8.03
CA PRO A 84 6.28 8.75 -9.09
C PRO A 84 6.33 7.88 -10.35
N ALA A 85 6.75 8.45 -11.48
CA ALA A 85 6.83 7.78 -12.78
C ALA A 85 7.72 6.52 -12.77
N GLU A 86 8.83 6.56 -12.04
CA GLU A 86 9.85 5.51 -11.95
C GLU A 86 9.36 4.29 -11.16
N VAL A 87 8.31 4.45 -10.36
CA VAL A 87 7.73 3.39 -9.54
C VAL A 87 6.75 2.57 -10.37
N GLY A 88 7.21 1.45 -10.93
CA GLY A 88 6.37 0.55 -11.73
C GLY A 88 5.47 -0.39 -10.92
N TYR A 89 5.78 -0.60 -9.64
CA TYR A 89 5.01 -1.49 -8.76
C TYR A 89 5.23 -1.13 -7.28
N VAL A 90 4.32 -1.61 -6.44
CA VAL A 90 4.43 -1.52 -4.97
C VAL A 90 4.34 -2.92 -4.38
N ASN A 91 5.32 -3.30 -3.57
CA ASN A 91 5.28 -4.53 -2.80
C ASN A 91 4.52 -4.35 -1.48
N PHE A 92 3.64 -5.29 -1.22
CA PHE A 92 2.92 -5.45 0.04
C PHE A 92 3.26 -6.80 0.64
N THR A 93 3.39 -6.84 1.96
CA THR A 93 3.58 -8.08 2.71
C THR A 93 2.40 -8.30 3.62
N TRP A 94 1.94 -9.55 3.65
CA TRP A 94 0.84 -9.94 4.53
C TRP A 94 1.03 -11.34 5.11
N LYS A 95 0.29 -11.62 6.18
CA LYS A 95 0.17 -12.95 6.77
C LYS A 95 -1.16 -13.08 7.48
N SER A 96 -1.65 -14.30 7.67
CA SER A 96 -2.87 -14.62 8.44
C SER A 96 -2.57 -15.17 9.83
N GLY A 97 -1.33 -15.62 10.07
CA GLY A 97 -0.96 -16.35 11.28
C GLY A 97 -1.80 -17.62 11.48
N VAL A 98 -2.29 -17.85 12.71
CA VAL A 98 -3.03 -19.08 13.07
C VAL A 98 -4.44 -19.07 12.49
N LYS A 99 -5.07 -17.89 12.38
CA LYS A 99 -6.42 -17.73 11.82
C LYS A 99 -6.41 -17.84 10.29
N LYS A 100 -7.57 -18.17 9.72
CA LYS A 100 -7.77 -18.27 8.26
C LYS A 100 -8.55 -17.05 7.78
N TYR A 101 -7.94 -16.33 6.85
CA TYR A 101 -8.54 -15.20 6.14
C TYR A 101 -8.53 -15.44 4.64
N TYR A 102 -9.54 -14.92 3.96
CA TYR A 102 -9.70 -14.94 2.52
C TYR A 102 -9.74 -13.51 2.03
N TYR A 103 -9.12 -13.27 0.88
CA TYR A 103 -9.07 -11.96 0.27
C TYR A 103 -9.81 -11.98 -1.06
N HIS A 104 -10.35 -10.83 -1.43
CA HIS A 104 -10.90 -10.57 -2.74
C HIS A 104 -10.59 -9.11 -3.13
N PHE A 105 -9.80 -8.96 -4.18
CA PHE A 105 -9.61 -7.71 -4.89
C PHE A 105 -10.76 -7.56 -5.88
N ASP A 106 -11.81 -6.88 -5.44
CA ASP A 106 -13.04 -6.69 -6.21
C ASP A 106 -13.01 -5.42 -7.09
N ARG A 107 -11.96 -4.61 -6.95
CA ARG A 107 -11.70 -3.45 -7.81
C ARG A 107 -10.21 -3.30 -8.10
N LEU A 108 -9.87 -3.31 -9.38
CA LEU A 108 -8.58 -2.94 -9.95
C LEU A 108 -8.89 -2.13 -11.21
N GLN A 109 -8.96 -0.81 -11.06
CA GLN A 109 -9.50 0.06 -12.11
C GLN A 109 -8.57 1.25 -12.34
N SER A 110 -8.29 1.57 -13.60
CA SER A 110 -7.80 2.89 -13.96
C SER A 110 -9.00 3.80 -14.28
N PHE A 111 -8.94 5.06 -13.87
CA PHE A 111 -9.91 6.08 -14.27
C PHE A 111 -9.42 6.94 -15.44
N ASP A 112 -8.18 6.72 -15.87
CA ASP A 112 -7.57 7.39 -17.01
C ASP A 112 -6.75 6.38 -17.83
N GLU A 113 -7.49 5.53 -18.55
CA GLU A 113 -6.91 4.46 -19.38
C GLU A 113 -6.13 4.99 -20.59
N SER A 114 -6.15 6.30 -20.84
CA SER A 114 -5.29 6.94 -21.86
C SER A 114 -3.85 7.17 -21.38
N ILE A 115 -3.60 7.01 -20.08
CA ILE A 115 -2.29 7.24 -19.43
C ILE A 115 -1.81 5.97 -18.69
N LEU A 116 -2.70 5.30 -17.97
CA LEU A 116 -2.39 4.19 -17.07
C LEU A 116 -3.37 3.03 -17.30
N GLU A 117 -2.89 1.82 -17.53
CA GLU A 117 -3.77 0.64 -17.60
C GLU A 117 -4.26 0.23 -16.20
N PRO A 118 -5.32 -0.58 -16.10
CA PRO A 118 -5.77 -1.10 -14.81
C PRO A 118 -4.64 -1.79 -14.01
N PRO A 119 -4.58 -1.60 -12.67
CA PRO A 119 -3.55 -2.25 -11.85
C PRO A 119 -3.58 -3.78 -11.96
N VAL A 120 -2.40 -4.40 -11.98
CA VAL A 120 -2.25 -5.85 -12.09
C VAL A 120 -1.65 -6.43 -10.82
N LEU A 121 -2.15 -7.57 -10.36
CA LEU A 121 -1.64 -8.26 -9.17
C LEU A 121 -0.63 -9.34 -9.55
N SER A 122 0.41 -9.54 -8.73
CA SER A 122 1.31 -10.70 -8.83
C SER A 122 0.69 -12.01 -8.29
N ILE A 123 -0.56 -11.95 -7.83
CA ILE A 123 -1.35 -13.04 -7.26
C ILE A 123 -2.74 -13.06 -7.90
N LYS A 124 -3.52 -14.13 -7.68
CA LYS A 124 -4.92 -14.17 -8.10
C LYS A 124 -5.71 -13.05 -7.42
N THR A 125 -6.84 -12.62 -8.02
CA THR A 125 -7.72 -11.59 -7.43
C THR A 125 -8.44 -12.06 -6.18
N LYS A 126 -8.67 -13.37 -6.03
CA LYS A 126 -9.25 -13.97 -4.84
C LYS A 126 -8.46 -15.17 -4.38
N GLY A 127 -8.39 -15.38 -3.07
CA GLY A 127 -7.67 -16.50 -2.51
C GLY A 127 -7.61 -16.48 -1.00
N ARG A 128 -6.73 -17.32 -0.45
CA ARG A 128 -6.46 -17.39 0.99
C ARG A 128 -5.21 -16.58 1.32
N VAL A 129 -5.27 -15.79 2.39
CA VAL A 129 -4.10 -15.07 2.93
C VAL A 129 -3.10 -16.11 3.47
N PRO A 130 -1.81 -16.01 3.14
CA PRO A 130 -0.80 -17.00 3.54
C PRO A 130 -0.57 -17.00 5.06
N LYS A 131 -0.27 -18.18 5.61
CA LYS A 131 -0.02 -18.36 7.06
C LYS A 131 1.20 -17.56 7.53
N ARG A 132 2.28 -17.58 6.74
CA ARG A 132 3.55 -16.88 6.98
C ARG A 132 3.60 -15.59 6.14
N PRO A 133 4.42 -14.59 6.54
CA PRO A 133 4.71 -13.43 5.70
C PRO A 133 5.01 -13.84 4.26
N LYS A 134 4.31 -13.24 3.31
CA LYS A 134 4.58 -13.40 1.89
C LYS A 134 4.31 -12.08 1.18
N GLU A 135 5.22 -11.72 0.28
CA GLU A 135 5.05 -10.56 -0.59
C GLU A 135 4.05 -10.85 -1.72
N PHE A 136 3.34 -9.80 -2.12
CA PHE A 136 2.71 -9.69 -3.42
C PHE A 136 2.90 -8.25 -3.93
N SER A 137 2.84 -8.08 -5.24
CA SER A 137 3.03 -6.79 -5.89
C SER A 137 1.75 -6.33 -6.56
N ILE A 138 1.54 -5.01 -6.55
CA ILE A 138 0.57 -4.34 -7.41
C ILE A 138 1.37 -3.56 -8.45
N PHE A 139 1.25 -3.97 -9.72
CA PHE A 139 1.87 -3.32 -10.87
C PHE A 139 1.00 -2.16 -11.35
N LEU A 140 1.65 -1.06 -11.72
CA LEU A 140 1.04 0.20 -12.16
C LEU A 140 1.53 0.54 -13.58
N PRO A 141 1.06 -0.20 -14.59
CA PRO A 141 1.54 -0.09 -15.98
C PRO A 141 1.12 1.24 -16.63
N CYS A 142 2.08 2.15 -16.81
CA CYS A 142 1.91 3.32 -17.67
C CYS A 142 1.98 2.88 -19.15
N LEU A 143 1.10 3.41 -20.00
CA LEU A 143 1.11 3.12 -21.44
C LEU A 143 2.38 3.61 -22.14
N GLY A 144 3.03 4.65 -21.60
CA GLY A 144 4.32 5.16 -22.09
C GLY A 144 4.24 6.02 -23.36
N ASN A 145 3.05 6.20 -23.93
CA ASN A 145 2.76 7.13 -25.03
C ASN A 145 2.28 8.51 -24.55
N SER A 146 1.78 8.60 -23.33
CA SER A 146 1.24 9.82 -22.71
C SER A 146 1.94 10.10 -21.38
N SER A 147 2.18 11.38 -21.10
CA SER A 147 2.64 11.86 -19.78
C SER A 147 1.46 12.44 -19.02
N GLY A 148 1.42 12.27 -17.70
CA GLY A 148 0.40 12.89 -16.85
C GLY A 148 0.20 12.18 -15.52
N ILE A 149 -0.76 12.67 -14.73
CA ILE A 149 -1.17 12.04 -13.47
C ILE A 149 -2.48 11.30 -13.72
N ALA A 150 -2.42 9.98 -13.67
CA ALA A 150 -3.59 9.11 -13.74
C ALA A 150 -4.11 8.81 -12.33
N ILE A 151 -5.42 8.62 -12.24
CA ILE A 151 -6.09 8.18 -11.02
C ILE A 151 -6.48 6.71 -11.21
N PHE A 152 -6.29 5.89 -10.18
CA PHE A 152 -6.71 4.48 -10.19
C PHE A 152 -7.33 4.09 -8.85
N GLY A 153 -8.14 3.02 -8.87
CA GLY A 153 -8.89 2.53 -7.72
C GLY A 153 -8.52 1.09 -7.37
N ILE A 154 -8.30 0.82 -6.08
CA ILE A 154 -8.11 -0.53 -5.53
C ILE A 154 -9.22 -0.79 -4.50
N GLY A 155 -9.81 -1.98 -4.60
CA GLY A 155 -10.77 -2.53 -3.64
C GLY A 155 -10.22 -3.81 -3.04
N LEU A 156 -10.17 -3.92 -1.72
CA LEU A 156 -9.73 -5.13 -1.02
C LEU A 156 -10.73 -5.51 0.09
N LEU A 157 -11.49 -6.57 -0.15
CA LEU A 157 -12.31 -7.24 0.85
C LEU A 157 -11.48 -8.34 1.53
N ILE A 158 -11.53 -8.41 2.86
CA ILE A 158 -10.98 -9.53 3.62
C ILE A 158 -12.08 -10.15 4.45
N GLU A 159 -12.18 -11.46 4.42
CA GLU A 159 -13.19 -12.22 5.14
C GLU A 159 -12.54 -13.28 6.04
N THR A 160 -13.20 -13.56 7.16
CA THR A 160 -12.86 -14.71 8.01
C THR A 160 -13.25 -16.03 7.31
N ARG A 161 -12.80 -17.16 7.85
CA ARG A 161 -13.24 -18.51 7.40
C ARG A 161 -14.76 -18.67 7.28
N LYS A 162 -15.54 -17.94 8.08
CA LYS A 162 -17.00 -18.01 8.10
C LYS A 162 -17.66 -17.10 7.07
N GLY A 163 -16.90 -16.46 6.19
CA GLY A 163 -17.43 -15.49 5.21
C GLY A 163 -17.85 -14.16 5.82
N LYS A 164 -17.51 -13.89 7.09
CA LYS A 164 -17.76 -12.58 7.71
C LYS A 164 -16.67 -11.59 7.27
N PRO A 165 -17.02 -10.42 6.69
CA PRO A 165 -16.08 -9.35 6.39
C PRO A 165 -15.31 -8.88 7.65
N LEU A 166 -14.04 -8.57 7.47
CA LEU A 166 -13.21 -7.90 8.46
C LEU A 166 -13.71 -6.46 8.63
N ASN A 167 -13.86 -6.00 9.86
CA ASN A 167 -14.27 -4.63 10.15
C ASN A 167 -13.33 -3.64 9.45
N GLY A 168 -13.91 -2.63 8.79
CA GLY A 168 -13.18 -1.66 7.98
C GLY A 168 -12.88 -2.12 6.55
N THR A 169 -13.29 -3.32 6.14
CA THR A 169 -13.23 -3.79 4.75
C THR A 169 -14.64 -3.85 4.11
N PRO A 170 -14.78 -3.68 2.78
CA PRO A 170 -13.72 -3.53 1.78
C PRO A 170 -12.95 -2.21 1.94
N LEU A 171 -11.62 -2.29 1.89
CA LEU A 171 -10.78 -1.11 1.75
C LEU A 171 -11.00 -0.55 0.35
N ARG A 172 -11.35 0.72 0.25
CA ARG A 172 -11.54 1.43 -1.01
C ARG A 172 -10.54 2.56 -1.06
N LEU A 173 -9.60 2.48 -2.00
CA LEU A 173 -8.56 3.49 -2.17
C LEU A 173 -8.60 4.02 -3.60
N LYS A 174 -8.60 5.34 -3.73
CA LYS A 174 -8.40 6.08 -4.97
C LYS A 174 -7.05 6.79 -4.89
N LEU A 175 -6.12 6.33 -5.71
CA LEU A 175 -4.71 6.70 -5.66
C LEU A 175 -4.30 7.42 -6.94
N ARG A 176 -3.18 8.14 -6.88
CA ARG A 176 -2.63 8.92 -7.99
C ARG A 176 -1.27 8.37 -8.41
N LYS A 177 -1.07 8.21 -9.72
CA LYS A 177 0.18 7.74 -10.34
C LYS A 177 0.60 8.73 -11.40
N GLU A 178 1.84 9.21 -11.32
CA GLU A 178 2.47 9.95 -12.41
C GLU A 178 3.00 8.95 -13.44
N CYS A 179 2.79 9.23 -14.72
CA CYS A 179 3.34 8.49 -15.85
C CYS A 179 4.10 9.47 -16.74
N SER A 180 5.21 9.01 -17.31
CA SER A 180 5.99 9.77 -18.28
C SER A 180 6.09 9.01 -19.59
N GLN A 181 6.02 9.74 -20.69
CA GLN A 181 6.31 9.22 -22.01
C GLN A 181 7.78 8.77 -22.03
N ARG A 182 8.04 7.57 -22.55
CA ARG A 182 9.43 7.14 -22.78
C ARG A 182 9.98 7.98 -23.94
N SER A 183 11.03 8.74 -23.69
CA SER A 183 11.80 9.37 -24.77
C SER A 183 12.27 8.26 -25.71
N LYS A 184 11.72 8.23 -26.94
CA LYS A 184 12.35 7.45 -28.01
C LYS A 184 13.67 8.15 -28.31
N ASN A 185 14.75 7.70 -27.68
CA ASN A 185 16.08 8.01 -28.18
C ASN A 185 16.15 7.34 -29.56
N GLY A 186 15.99 8.15 -30.60
CA GLY A 186 16.18 7.76 -31.99
C GLY A 186 17.64 7.54 -32.30
#